data_AF-R7Y0A8-F1
#
_entry.id   AF-R7Y0A8-F1
#
_cell.length_a   1.000
_cell.length_b   1.000
_cell.length_c   1.000
_cell.angle_alpha   90.00
_cell.angle_beta   90.00
_cell.angle_gamma   90.00
#
_symmetry.space_group_name_H-M   'P 1'
#
loop_
_entity.id
_entity.type
_entity.pdbx_description
1 polymer ?
#
loop_
_entity_poly.entity_id
_entity_poly.type
_entity_poly.pdbx_seq_one_letter_code
_entity_poly.pdbx_strand_id
1 'polypeptide(L)'
;MTHGGREVVLADLVGLGHLARMLAEPGREFHVLDLCGAQHSDQGLPVLDDEARDAYRRRLAEVEDDIAEAEDDLDDVRRAHAEQDRDYLVAELGRALGLGGRDRTTHGTSERARTSVTRSLRYALARISEQDAELGAHLGGCVRTGLYCSYQADPMAHLVWEVETAP
;
A
#
# COMPACT_ATOMS: atom_id res chain seq x y z
N MET A 1 17.95 5.10 7.99
CA MET A 1 17.65 5.77 6.69
C MET A 1 18.29 7.14 6.72
N THR A 2 18.92 7.58 5.63
CA THR A 2 19.56 8.90 5.54
C THR A 2 18.85 9.79 4.50
N HIS A 3 18.62 11.07 4.83
CA HIS A 3 18.04 12.09 3.95
C HIS A 3 18.77 13.42 4.13
N GLY A 4 19.31 14.01 3.06
CA GLY A 4 20.03 15.30 3.14
C GLY A 4 21.20 15.33 4.14
N GLY A 5 21.81 14.17 4.43
CA GLY A 5 22.88 14.03 5.43
C GLY A 5 22.40 13.86 6.88
N ARG A 6 21.09 13.77 7.13
CA ARG A 6 20.51 13.42 8.44
C ARG A 6 20.18 11.94 8.48
N GLU A 7 20.55 11.28 9.57
CA GLU A 7 20.27 9.87 9.81
C GLU A 7 19.09 9.74 10.78
N VAL A 8 18.09 8.95 10.38
CA VAL A 8 16.94 8.61 11.22
C VAL A 8 17.01 7.12 11.55
N VAL A 9 17.08 6.83 12.85
CA VAL A 9 17.05 5.48 13.43
C VAL A 9 15.68 5.29 14.08
N LEU A 10 14.97 4.27 13.64
CA LEU A 10 13.64 3.91 14.16
C LEU A 10 13.67 2.46 14.64
N ALA A 11 12.79 2.14 15.57
CA ALA A 11 12.54 0.75 15.97
C ALA A 11 12.14 -0.08 14.74
N ASP A 12 12.39 -1.39 14.78
CA ASP A 12 11.95 -2.30 13.72
C ASP A 12 10.42 -2.30 13.64
N LEU A 13 9.90 -1.67 12.59
CA LEU A 13 8.48 -1.57 12.31
C LEU A 13 8.22 -2.29 11.00
N VAL A 14 7.20 -3.14 10.97
CA VAL A 14 6.73 -3.82 9.74
C VAL A 14 6.54 -2.83 8.58
N GLY A 15 6.00 -1.64 8.86
CA GLY A 15 5.83 -0.59 7.86
C GLY A 15 7.14 -0.06 7.26
N LEU A 16 8.23 -0.06 8.02
CA LEU A 16 9.56 0.31 7.51
C LEU A 16 10.13 -0.78 6.60
N GLY A 17 9.84 -2.06 6.86
CA GLY A 17 10.20 -3.15 5.95
C GLY A 17 9.50 -3.04 4.59
N HIS A 18 8.18 -2.76 4.60
CA HIS A 18 7.43 -2.47 3.38
C HIS A 18 8.00 -1.24 2.64
N LEU A 19 8.27 -0.16 3.38
CA LEU A 19 8.82 1.07 2.82
C LEU A 19 10.21 0.84 2.19
N ALA A 20 11.11 0.14 2.89
CA ALA A 20 12.45 -0.20 2.42
C ALA A 20 12.41 -0.95 1.09
N ARG A 21 11.49 -1.90 0.95
CA ARG A 21 11.30 -2.66 -0.30
C ARG A 21 10.87 -1.76 -1.46
N MET A 22 9.96 -0.83 -1.21
CA MET A 22 9.52 0.13 -2.23
C MET A 22 10.63 1.12 -2.60
N LEU A 23 11.42 1.57 -1.63
CA LEU A 23 12.56 2.48 -1.85
C LEU A 23 13.71 1.81 -2.62
N ALA A 24 13.87 0.49 -2.49
CA ALA A 24 14.86 -0.28 -3.23
C ALA A 24 14.52 -0.43 -4.72
N GLU A 25 13.24 -0.36 -5.08
CA GLU A 25 12.77 -0.42 -6.47
C GLU A 25 11.79 0.73 -6.77
N PRO A 26 12.27 1.99 -6.86
CA PRO A 26 11.41 3.14 -7.12
C PRO A 26 10.61 2.99 -8.42
N GLY A 27 9.33 3.37 -8.38
CA GLY A 27 8.40 3.25 -9.48
C GLY A 27 7.82 1.84 -9.70
N ARG A 28 8.36 0.81 -9.03
CA ARG A 28 7.80 -0.54 -9.09
C ARG A 28 6.56 -0.65 -8.21
N GLU A 29 5.52 -1.26 -8.77
CA GLU A 29 4.33 -1.65 -8.03
C GLU A 29 4.51 -3.02 -7.35
N PHE A 30 4.07 -3.09 -6.10
CA PHE A 30 4.09 -4.31 -5.30
C PHE A 30 2.67 -4.65 -4.85
N HIS A 31 2.20 -5.85 -5.19
CA HIS A 31 0.92 -6.34 -4.68
C HIS A 31 1.00 -6.51 -3.15
N VAL A 32 -0.06 -6.17 -2.42
CA VAL A 32 -0.09 -6.23 -0.94
C VAL A 32 0.23 -7.60 -0.36
N LEU A 33 -0.14 -8.69 -1.05
CA LEU A 33 0.23 -10.04 -0.64
C LEU A 33 1.73 -10.32 -0.80
N ASP A 34 2.39 -9.74 -1.79
CA ASP A 34 3.84 -9.89 -1.99
C ASP A 34 4.62 -9.10 -0.94
N LEU A 35 4.10 -7.93 -0.56
CA LEU A 35 4.63 -7.14 0.55
C LEU A 35 4.50 -7.88 1.89
N CYS A 36 3.32 -8.46 2.18
CA CYS A 36 3.12 -9.25 3.40
C CYS A 36 3.87 -10.59 3.40
N GLY A 37 3.90 -11.29 2.27
CA GLY A 37 4.50 -12.62 2.12
C GLY A 37 6.03 -12.60 2.24
N ALA A 38 6.67 -11.45 2.05
CA ALA A 38 8.08 -11.25 2.34
C ALA A 38 8.39 -11.13 3.84
N GLN A 39 7.39 -10.96 4.71
CA GLN A 39 7.63 -10.75 6.14
C GLN A 39 6.92 -11.72 7.10
N HIS A 40 5.81 -12.40 6.77
CA HIS A 40 5.21 -13.38 7.69
C HIS A 40 4.56 -14.56 6.97
N SER A 41 4.96 -15.77 7.38
CA SER A 41 4.30 -17.03 7.04
C SER A 41 3.11 -17.28 7.98
N ASP A 42 2.07 -17.87 7.39
CA ASP A 42 0.96 -18.62 7.99
C ASP A 42 0.05 -17.88 9.00
N GLN A 43 -1.21 -17.64 8.63
CA GLN A 43 -2.42 -17.96 9.43
C GLN A 43 -3.68 -17.74 8.56
N GLY A 44 -4.20 -18.82 8.00
CA GLY A 44 -5.53 -18.87 7.39
C GLY A 44 -6.63 -18.93 8.46
N LEU A 45 -7.67 -18.11 8.35
CA LEU A 45 -8.93 -18.27 9.08
C LEU A 45 -10.13 -17.80 8.22
N PRO A 46 -11.34 -18.37 8.40
CA PRO A 46 -12.36 -18.39 7.35
C PRO A 46 -13.69 -17.67 7.66
N VAL A 47 -14.43 -17.46 6.55
CA VAL A 47 -15.89 -17.32 6.36
C VAL A 47 -16.48 -15.91 6.26
N LEU A 48 -17.14 -15.68 5.12
CA LEU A 48 -17.89 -14.50 4.70
C LEU A 48 -19.39 -14.73 4.93
N ASP A 49 -20.07 -13.80 5.60
CA ASP A 49 -21.50 -13.52 5.44
C ASP A 49 -21.72 -12.02 5.68
N ASP A 50 -22.25 -11.30 4.68
CA ASP A 50 -22.54 -9.85 4.59
C ASP A 50 -21.47 -8.79 4.93
N GLU A 51 -20.68 -8.94 5.99
CA GLU A 51 -19.67 -7.96 6.44
C GLU A 51 -18.63 -7.67 5.33
N ALA A 52 -18.24 -8.67 4.56
CA ALA A 52 -17.28 -8.45 3.49
C ALA A 52 -17.89 -7.79 2.25
N ARG A 53 -19.21 -7.90 2.01
CA ARG A 53 -19.85 -7.14 0.93
C ARG A 53 -19.82 -5.65 1.26
N ASP A 54 -20.07 -5.31 2.51
CA ASP A 54 -19.97 -3.94 2.99
C ASP A 54 -18.52 -3.43 3.01
N ALA A 55 -17.54 -4.29 3.28
CA ALA A 55 -16.13 -3.96 3.13
C ALA A 55 -15.78 -3.64 1.66
N TYR A 56 -16.22 -4.46 0.71
CA TYR A 56 -16.02 -4.23 -0.73
C TYR A 56 -16.69 -2.94 -1.22
N ARG A 57 -17.93 -2.67 -0.82
CA ARG A 57 -18.63 -1.42 -1.18
C ARG A 57 -17.91 -0.19 -0.65
N ARG A 58 -17.46 -0.24 0.61
CA ARG A 58 -16.70 0.85 1.22
C ARG A 58 -15.38 1.07 0.51
N ARG A 59 -14.69 -0.02 0.14
CA ARG A 59 -13.45 0.08 -0.61
C ARG A 59 -13.65 0.61 -2.02
N LEU A 60 -14.73 0.23 -2.70
CA LEU A 60 -15.05 0.79 -4.01
C LEU A 60 -15.27 2.31 -3.91
N ALA A 61 -15.98 2.77 -2.88
CA ALA A 61 -16.17 4.20 -2.63
C ALA A 61 -14.84 4.93 -2.35
N GLU A 62 -13.93 4.34 -1.55
CA GLU A 62 -12.59 4.93 -1.33
C GLU A 62 -11.80 5.07 -2.64
N VAL A 63 -11.88 4.07 -3.53
CA VAL A 63 -11.19 4.12 -4.82
C VAL A 63 -11.85 5.12 -5.78
N GLU A 64 -13.17 5.27 -5.73
CA GLU A 64 -13.89 6.31 -6.48
C GLU A 64 -13.50 7.72 -6.00
N ASP A 65 -13.32 7.91 -4.70
CA ASP A 65 -12.79 9.16 -4.13
C ASP A 65 -11.34 9.41 -4.60
N ASP A 66 -10.48 8.38 -4.60
CA ASP A 66 -9.09 8.47 -5.09
C ASP A 66 -9.03 8.84 -6.59
N ILE A 67 -9.96 8.33 -7.42
CA ILE A 67 -10.10 8.69 -8.84
C ILE A 67 -10.50 10.16 -8.97
N ALA A 68 -11.49 10.60 -8.22
CA ALA A 68 -11.98 11.98 -8.27
C ALA A 68 -10.89 12.99 -7.83
N GLU A 69 -10.16 12.70 -6.76
CA GLU A 69 -9.03 13.52 -6.32
C GLU A 69 -7.93 13.58 -7.39
N ALA A 70 -7.61 12.44 -8.02
CA ALA A 70 -6.62 12.41 -9.11
C ALA A 70 -7.07 13.19 -10.36
N GLU A 71 -8.36 13.20 -10.67
CA GLU A 71 -8.93 14.01 -11.74
C GLU A 71 -8.83 15.52 -11.46
N ASP A 72 -9.16 15.94 -10.23
CA ASP A 72 -9.05 17.33 -9.78
C ASP A 72 -7.59 17.81 -9.82
N ASP A 73 -6.65 16.92 -9.48
CA ASP A 73 -5.20 17.19 -9.50
C ASP A 73 -4.56 17.07 -10.90
N LEU A 74 -5.31 16.63 -11.92
CA LEU A 74 -4.80 16.29 -13.25
C LEU A 74 -3.64 15.28 -13.24
N ASP A 75 -3.63 14.37 -12.25
CA ASP A 75 -2.64 13.30 -12.12
C ASP A 75 -3.14 12.05 -12.86
N ASP A 76 -2.95 12.03 -14.18
CA ASP A 76 -3.39 10.94 -15.06
C ASP A 76 -2.81 9.57 -14.66
N VAL A 77 -1.62 9.54 -14.07
CA VAL A 77 -0.98 8.31 -13.61
C VAL A 77 -1.71 7.80 -12.37
N ARG A 78 -1.93 8.66 -11.37
CA ARG A 78 -2.70 8.28 -10.17
C ARG A 78 -4.13 7.86 -10.52
N ARG A 79 -4.77 8.55 -11.47
CA ARG A 79 -6.10 8.17 -11.96
C ARG A 79 -6.10 6.77 -12.58
N ALA A 80 -5.20 6.49 -13.52
CA ALA A 80 -5.13 5.20 -14.20
C ALA A 80 -4.90 4.03 -13.22
N HIS A 81 -4.10 4.26 -12.18
CA HIS A 81 -3.85 3.24 -11.14
C HIS A 81 -5.09 3.01 -10.28
N ALA A 82 -5.79 4.08 -9.87
CA ALA A 82 -7.02 3.96 -9.11
C ALA A 82 -8.15 3.30 -9.94
N GLU A 83 -8.23 3.58 -11.25
CA GLU A 83 -9.13 2.87 -12.17
C GLU A 83 -8.82 1.38 -12.28
N GLN A 84 -7.53 1.01 -12.33
CA GLN A 84 -7.11 -0.40 -12.31
C GLN A 84 -7.50 -1.09 -11.00
N ASP A 85 -7.35 -0.41 -9.86
CA ASP A 85 -7.80 -0.89 -8.54
C ASP A 85 -9.33 -1.11 -8.53
N ARG A 86 -10.10 -0.16 -9.10
CA ARG A 86 -11.57 -0.26 -9.22
C ARG A 86 -11.98 -1.46 -10.07
N ASP A 87 -11.39 -1.60 -11.26
CA ASP A 87 -11.72 -2.66 -12.21
C ASP A 87 -11.38 -4.04 -11.65
N TYR A 88 -10.26 -4.16 -10.91
CA TYR A 88 -9.93 -5.37 -10.18
C TYR A 88 -10.98 -5.66 -9.10
N LEU A 89 -11.32 -4.70 -8.23
CA LEU A 89 -12.30 -4.91 -7.16
C LEU A 89 -13.67 -5.35 -7.69
N VAL A 90 -14.09 -4.80 -8.83
CA VAL A 90 -15.34 -5.18 -9.51
C VAL A 90 -15.26 -6.61 -10.07
N ALA A 91 -14.19 -6.95 -10.78
CA ALA A 91 -13.98 -8.31 -11.31
C ALA A 91 -13.93 -9.35 -10.19
N GLU A 92 -13.27 -9.00 -9.10
CA GLU A 92 -13.01 -9.84 -7.95
C GLU A 92 -14.29 -10.04 -7.11
N LEU A 93 -15.11 -8.99 -6.92
CA LEU A 93 -16.46 -9.12 -6.34
C LEU A 93 -17.37 -10.00 -7.21
N GLY A 94 -17.26 -9.88 -8.54
CA GLY A 94 -17.98 -10.73 -9.50
C GLY A 94 -17.65 -12.22 -9.37
N ARG A 95 -16.38 -12.56 -9.12
CA ARG A 95 -15.93 -13.94 -8.84
C ARG A 95 -16.44 -14.44 -7.49
N ALA A 96 -16.33 -13.62 -6.44
CA ALA A 96 -16.73 -13.94 -5.07
C ALA A 96 -18.23 -14.25 -4.91
N LEU A 97 -19.09 -13.61 -5.71
CA LEU A 97 -20.55 -13.84 -5.70
C LEU A 97 -20.98 -15.12 -6.44
N GLY A 98 -20.07 -15.83 -7.13
CA GLY A 98 -20.30 -17.18 -7.64
C GLY A 98 -20.68 -17.26 -9.13
N LEU A 99 -19.66 -17.24 -9.99
CA LEU A 99 -19.56 -18.10 -11.17
C LEU A 99 -18.53 -19.24 -10.98
N GLY A 100 -18.17 -19.58 -9.74
CA GLY A 100 -17.27 -20.70 -9.48
C GLY A 100 -16.82 -20.75 -8.03
N GLY A 101 -17.46 -21.60 -7.22
CA GLY A 101 -17.10 -21.75 -5.81
C GLY A 101 -15.68 -22.29 -5.65
N ARG A 102 -14.75 -21.44 -5.18
CA ARG A 102 -13.55 -21.78 -4.39
C ARG A 102 -12.65 -20.61 -3.94
N ASP A 103 -13.07 -19.34 -3.99
CA ASP A 103 -12.14 -18.20 -3.79
C ASP A 103 -12.12 -17.51 -2.41
N ARG A 104 -12.98 -17.91 -1.45
CA ARG A 104 -13.18 -17.18 -0.18
C ARG A 104 -11.91 -16.95 0.67
N THR A 105 -10.87 -17.77 0.50
CA THR A 105 -9.63 -17.67 1.30
C THR A 105 -8.68 -16.59 0.79
N THR A 106 -8.66 -16.32 -0.52
CA THR A 106 -7.73 -15.36 -1.13
C THR A 106 -8.20 -13.92 -0.91
N HIS A 107 -9.49 -13.64 -1.12
CA HIS A 107 -10.09 -12.31 -0.94
C HIS A 107 -9.92 -11.72 0.46
N GLY A 108 -10.28 -12.51 1.48
CA GLY A 108 -10.13 -12.08 2.88
C GLY A 108 -8.67 -11.90 3.26
N THR A 109 -7.74 -12.55 2.56
CA THR A 109 -6.30 -12.40 2.81
C THR A 109 -5.76 -11.14 2.13
N SER A 110 -6.15 -10.83 0.90
CA SER A 110 -5.76 -9.58 0.21
C SER A 110 -6.26 -8.33 0.92
N GLU A 111 -7.52 -8.28 1.36
CA GLU A 111 -8.05 -7.09 2.03
C GLU A 111 -7.47 -6.90 3.44
N ARG A 112 -7.23 -8.00 4.17
CA ARG A 112 -6.51 -7.95 5.45
C ARG A 112 -5.06 -7.50 5.24
N ALA A 113 -4.39 -8.02 4.21
CA ALA A 113 -3.04 -7.60 3.83
C ALA A 113 -3.02 -6.11 3.50
N ARG A 114 -3.92 -5.62 2.64
CA ARG A 114 -4.04 -4.20 2.29
C ARG A 114 -4.23 -3.33 3.53
N THR A 115 -5.22 -3.65 4.36
CA THR A 115 -5.50 -2.90 5.60
C THR A 115 -4.27 -2.89 6.53
N SER A 116 -3.61 -4.04 6.70
CA SER A 116 -2.41 -4.17 7.51
C SER A 116 -1.23 -3.36 6.95
N VAL A 117 -0.95 -3.49 5.65
CA VAL A 117 0.11 -2.78 4.93
C VAL A 117 -0.13 -1.27 5.01
N THR A 118 -1.31 -0.77 4.64
CA THR A 118 -1.65 0.66 4.71
C THR A 118 -1.51 1.19 6.13
N ARG A 119 -2.01 0.48 7.14
CA ARG A 119 -1.88 0.91 8.54
C ARG A 119 -0.43 0.94 9.00
N SER A 120 0.35 -0.09 8.63
CA SER A 120 1.77 -0.18 8.99
C SER A 120 2.58 0.94 8.31
N LEU A 121 2.32 1.24 7.05
CA LEU A 121 2.97 2.32 6.29
C LEU A 121 2.62 3.68 6.89
N ARG A 122 1.33 3.97 7.15
CA ARG A 122 0.93 5.23 7.80
C ARG A 122 1.60 5.42 9.16
N TYR A 123 1.69 4.35 9.96
CA TYR A 123 2.36 4.41 11.25
C TYR A 123 3.87 4.64 11.12
N ALA A 124 4.52 3.96 10.18
CA ALA A 124 5.95 4.15 9.90
C ALA A 124 6.24 5.59 9.42
N LEU A 125 5.43 6.11 8.48
CA LEU A 125 5.54 7.48 7.99
C LEU A 125 5.33 8.51 9.11
N ALA A 126 4.33 8.31 9.98
CA ALA A 126 4.11 9.18 11.13
C ALA A 126 5.33 9.18 12.08
N ARG A 127 5.96 8.02 12.31
CA ARG A 127 7.16 7.93 13.14
C ARG A 127 8.38 8.58 12.50
N ILE A 128 8.50 8.51 11.18
CA ILE A 128 9.50 9.27 10.45
C ILE A 128 9.24 10.77 10.62
N SER A 129 8.00 11.24 10.42
CA SER A 129 7.61 12.65 10.60
C SER A 129 7.87 13.20 12.00
N GLU A 130 7.74 12.37 13.05
CA GLU A 130 8.07 12.75 14.43
C GLU A 130 9.57 13.05 14.63
N GLN A 131 10.46 12.41 13.85
CA GLN A 131 11.91 12.60 13.93
C GLN A 131 12.42 13.62 12.90
N ASP A 132 11.88 13.58 11.69
CA ASP A 132 12.18 14.47 10.59
C ASP A 132 10.91 14.73 9.78
N ALA A 133 10.30 15.89 10.03
CA ALA A 133 9.04 16.29 9.40
C ALA A 133 9.19 16.48 7.88
N GLU A 134 10.35 16.90 7.39
CA GLU A 134 10.62 17.13 5.98
C GLU A 134 10.72 15.79 5.23
N LEU A 135 11.47 14.84 5.79
CA LEU A 135 11.56 13.48 5.26
C LEU A 135 10.20 12.76 5.29
N GLY A 136 9.46 12.89 6.40
CA GLY A 136 8.13 12.30 6.53
C GLY A 136 7.13 12.86 5.51
N ALA A 137 7.16 14.17 5.25
CA ALA A 137 6.34 14.81 4.23
C ALA A 137 6.73 14.36 2.82
N HIS A 138 8.04 14.28 2.51
CA HIS A 138 8.54 13.78 1.24
C HIS A 138 8.07 12.35 0.96
N LEU A 139 8.32 11.43 1.90
CA LEU A 139 7.92 10.04 1.76
C LEU A 139 6.39 9.89 1.72
N GLY A 140 5.65 10.69 2.50
CA GLY A 140 4.20 10.71 2.47
C GLY A 140 3.61 11.12 1.12
N GLY A 141 4.26 12.05 0.41
CA GLY A 141 3.86 12.47 -0.94
C GLY A 141 4.26 11.47 -2.04
N CYS A 142 5.33 10.71 -1.82
CA CYS A 142 5.88 9.78 -2.80
C CYS A 142 5.39 8.33 -2.64
N VAL A 143 4.86 7.94 -1.48
CA VAL A 143 4.34 6.58 -1.25
C VAL A 143 2.87 6.51 -1.70
N ARG A 144 2.60 5.62 -2.65
CA ARG A 144 1.25 5.25 -3.07
C ARG A 144 0.85 3.95 -2.39
N THR A 145 -0.37 3.91 -1.84
CA THR A 145 -0.93 2.73 -1.19
C THR A 145 -2.26 2.35 -1.80
N GLY A 146 -2.47 1.06 -2.02
CA GLY A 146 -3.70 0.51 -2.60
C GLY A 146 -3.60 -1.00 -2.55
N LEU A 147 -4.24 -1.70 -3.48
CA LEU A 147 -3.95 -3.13 -3.67
C LEU A 147 -2.51 -3.35 -4.16
N TYR A 148 -2.00 -2.35 -4.88
CA TYR A 148 -0.61 -2.19 -5.21
C TYR A 148 -0.05 -1.01 -4.42
N CYS A 149 1.13 -1.19 -3.82
CA CYS A 149 1.87 -0.11 -3.17
C CYS A 149 3.14 0.17 -3.97
N SER A 150 3.54 1.43 -4.04
CA SER A 150 4.76 1.85 -4.73
C SER A 150 5.34 3.10 -4.09
N TYR A 151 6.64 3.30 -4.30
CA TYR A 151 7.30 4.58 -4.03
C TYR A 151 7.60 5.25 -5.37
N GLN A 152 6.96 6.37 -5.65
CA GLN A 152 7.24 7.19 -6.82
C GLN A 152 8.26 8.25 -6.44
N ALA A 153 9.50 8.05 -6.86
CA ALA A 153 10.53 9.06 -6.68
C ALA A 153 10.11 10.35 -7.40
N ASP A 154 10.21 11.49 -6.71
CA ASP A 154 10.17 12.79 -7.38
C ASP A 154 11.28 12.79 -8.45
N PRO A 155 10.96 12.93 -9.75
CA PRO A 155 11.95 12.95 -10.82
C PRO A 155 13.00 14.07 -10.66
N MET A 156 12.68 15.12 -9.90
CA MET A 156 13.59 16.22 -9.62
C MET A 156 14.45 16.00 -8.38
N ALA A 157 14.10 15.05 -7.52
CA ALA A 157 14.87 14.71 -6.34
C ALA A 157 15.81 13.54 -6.67
N HIS A 158 17.09 13.83 -6.93
CA HIS A 158 18.14 12.81 -7.05
C HIS A 158 18.45 12.21 -5.67
N LEU A 159 17.52 11.45 -5.12
CA LEU A 159 17.65 10.77 -3.83
C LEU A 159 18.13 9.34 -4.06
N VAL A 160 19.30 9.03 -3.52
CA VAL A 160 19.78 7.65 -3.38
C VAL A 160 19.40 7.20 -1.98
N TRP A 161 18.58 6.15 -1.89
CA TRP A 161 18.16 5.60 -0.61
C TRP A 161 19.11 4.50 -0.17
N GLU A 162 19.73 4.68 0.99
CA GLU A 162 20.41 3.61 1.72
C GLU A 162 19.52 3.15 2.87
N VAL A 163 19.05 1.92 2.79
CA VAL A 163 18.24 1.28 3.83
C VAL A 163 19.04 0.13 4.41
N GLU A 164 19.65 0.38 5.57
CA GLU A 164 20.27 -0.68 6.37
C GLU A 164 19.24 -1.26 7.33
N THR A 165 19.08 -2.58 7.27
CA THR A 165 18.38 -3.33 8.32
C THR A 165 19.45 -3.85 9.27
N ALA A 166 19.39 -3.47 10.54
CA ALA A 166 20.31 -3.99 11.54
C ALA A 166 20.13 -5.52 11.65
N PRO A 167 21.23 -6.29 11.79
CA PRO A 167 21.20 -7.76 11.81
C PRO A 167 20.51 -8.35 13.04
#